data_AF-A0A3P7M2G2-F1
#
_entry.id   AF-A0A3P7M2G2-F1
#
_cell.length_a   1.000
_cell.length_b   1.000
_cell.length_c   1.000
_cell.angle_alpha   90.00
_cell.angle_beta   90.00
_cell.angle_gamma   90.00
#
_symmetry.space_group_name_H-M   'P 1'
#
loop_
_entity.id
_entity.type
_entity.pdbx_description
1 polymer ?
#
loop_
_entity_poly.entity_id
_entity_poly.type
_entity_poly.pdbx_seq_one_letter_code
_entity_poly.pdbx_strand_id
1 'polypeptide(L)'
;MASLRNYSEFFSTLVGFFLIDDYLCHTMPGAGSSYQTYLNDLWANVVPKLVQFATKNAEGCKTNSELLCLKHYSVLFEYTMANLGFHTAGLAEMLELIRKQYSALLIGQWRDKIKAIVADDNYTAITLNSSKDLVPPLSTYLACCSPEFSARAYPRTLAFSPMVPKLFMAIRDYIDASLLFVENVDLSWTELEDTLSRSTNSLFTDCLDGVINRLITDAEKDLIRLIQLTINLTELESACEHLQAYLHEHA
;
A
#
# COMPACT_ATOMS: atom_id res chain seq x y z
N MET A 1 11.80 -24.73 4.09
CA MET A 1 10.60 -23.99 4.50
C MET A 1 10.89 -23.30 5.83
N ALA A 2 11.50 -22.12 5.81
CA ALA A 2 11.68 -21.29 7.00
C ALA A 2 10.53 -20.28 7.03
N SER A 3 9.34 -20.77 7.37
CA SER A 3 8.10 -19.98 7.38
C SER A 3 8.08 -19.09 8.62
N LEU A 4 7.99 -17.77 8.41
CA LEU A 4 8.06 -16.70 9.40
C LEU A 4 9.39 -16.66 10.18
N ARG A 5 10.33 -15.87 9.65
CA ARG A 5 11.47 -15.33 10.39
C ARG A 5 10.98 -14.85 11.77
N ASN A 6 11.53 -15.38 12.86
CA ASN A 6 11.22 -14.98 14.23
C ASN A 6 11.71 -13.54 14.52
N TYR A 7 11.12 -12.55 13.84
CA TYR A 7 11.41 -11.14 14.08
C TYR A 7 11.11 -10.78 15.53
N SER A 8 10.04 -11.35 16.10
CA SER A 8 9.74 -11.26 17.53
C SER A 8 10.93 -11.70 18.39
N GLU A 9 11.43 -12.91 18.21
CA GLU A 9 12.55 -13.44 19.02
C GLU A 9 13.82 -12.61 18.82
N PHE A 10 14.11 -12.19 17.59
CA PHE A 10 15.27 -11.37 17.26
C PHE A 10 15.22 -9.99 17.94
N PHE A 11 14.13 -9.23 17.73
CA PHE A 11 13.98 -7.91 18.33
C PHE A 11 13.83 -8.00 19.85
N SER A 12 13.10 -8.98 20.38
CA SER A 12 12.97 -9.19 21.83
C SER A 12 14.29 -9.56 22.50
N THR A 13 15.14 -10.38 21.86
CA THR A 13 16.48 -10.70 22.39
C THR A 13 17.35 -9.45 22.46
N LEU A 14 17.27 -8.60 21.43
CA LEU A 14 18.04 -7.37 21.39
C LEU A 14 17.57 -6.35 22.44
N VAL A 15 16.25 -6.17 22.58
CA VAL A 15 15.67 -5.36 23.67
C VAL A 15 16.09 -5.91 25.02
N GLY A 16 16.02 -7.23 25.21
CA GLY A 16 16.42 -7.87 26.47
C GLY A 16 17.88 -7.61 26.83
N PHE A 17 18.78 -7.68 25.85
CA PHE A 17 20.20 -7.35 26.04
C PHE A 17 20.39 -5.89 26.51
N PHE A 18 19.83 -4.91 25.77
CA PHE A 18 19.98 -3.49 26.12
C PHE A 18 19.26 -3.12 27.42
N LEU A 19 18.10 -3.72 27.71
CA LEU A 19 17.35 -3.49 28.94
C LEU A 19 18.12 -3.97 30.19
N ILE A 20 18.69 -5.18 30.12
CA ILE A 20 19.45 -5.75 31.24
C ILE A 20 20.71 -4.92 31.47
N ASP A 21 21.42 -4.55 30.41
CA ASP A 21 22.64 -3.74 30.52
C ASP A 21 22.38 -2.32 31.03
N ASP A 22 21.28 -1.68 30.59
CA ASP A 22 20.85 -0.38 31.11
C ASP A 22 20.47 -0.47 32.60
N TYR A 23 19.74 -1.50 33.00
CA TYR A 23 19.41 -1.75 34.40
C TYR A 23 20.65 -1.98 35.28
N LEU A 24 21.65 -2.73 34.76
CA LEU A 24 22.93 -2.93 35.45
C LEU A 24 23.71 -1.61 35.59
N CYS A 25 23.69 -0.75 34.57
CA CYS A 25 24.27 0.59 34.59
C CYS A 25 23.70 1.44 35.74
N HIS A 26 22.38 1.44 35.90
CA HIS A 26 21.68 2.19 36.94
C HIS A 26 21.87 1.62 38.36
N THR A 27 22.20 0.33 38.48
CA THR A 27 22.31 -0.36 39.77
C THR A 27 23.75 -0.39 40.31
N MET A 28 24.78 -0.19 39.49
CA MET A 28 26.19 -0.18 39.93
C MET A 28 26.67 1.22 40.38
N PRO A 29 27.07 1.41 41.66
CA PRO A 29 27.58 2.70 42.13
C PRO A 29 28.96 3.03 41.54
N GLY A 30 29.10 4.20 40.90
CA GLY A 30 30.39 4.78 40.51
C GLY A 30 30.87 4.56 39.07
N ALA A 31 30.12 3.81 38.24
CA ALA A 31 30.47 3.54 36.83
C ALA A 31 29.46 4.10 35.80
N GLY A 32 28.40 4.78 36.25
CA GLY A 32 27.26 5.15 35.40
C GLY A 32 27.61 6.00 34.19
N SER A 33 28.56 6.94 34.29
CA SER A 33 28.90 7.82 33.15
C SER A 33 29.74 7.14 32.07
N SER A 34 30.70 6.29 32.44
CA SER A 34 31.56 5.57 31.48
C SER A 34 30.82 4.39 30.83
N TYR A 35 29.96 3.70 31.58
CA TYR A 35 29.16 2.60 31.06
C TYR A 35 28.03 3.09 30.13
N GLN A 36 27.44 4.26 30.40
CA GLN A 36 26.50 4.90 29.47
C GLN A 36 27.15 5.23 28.12
N THR A 37 28.39 5.73 28.14
CA THR A 37 29.15 5.99 26.89
C THR A 37 29.40 4.69 26.12
N TYR A 38 29.77 3.61 26.81
CA TYR A 38 29.92 2.29 26.20
C TYR A 38 28.62 1.79 25.55
N LEU A 39 27.47 1.91 26.23
CA LEU A 39 26.18 1.51 25.69
C LEU A 39 25.77 2.34 24.48
N ASN A 40 26.04 3.65 24.50
CA ASN A 40 25.79 4.53 23.36
C ASN A 40 26.68 4.18 22.15
N ASP A 41 27.97 3.88 22.38
CA ASP A 41 28.88 3.45 21.32
C ASP A 41 28.48 2.09 20.75
N LEU A 42 28.05 1.16 21.61
CA LEU A 42 27.54 -0.13 21.17
C LEU A 42 26.26 0.03 20.34
N TRP A 43 25.33 0.88 20.80
CA TRP A 43 24.11 1.21 20.07
C TRP A 43 24.41 1.81 18.70
N ALA A 44 25.34 2.77 18.62
CA ALA A 44 25.77 3.39 17.37
C ALA A 44 26.36 2.37 16.36
N ASN A 45 26.93 1.26 16.84
CA ASN A 45 27.42 0.17 16.00
C ASN A 45 26.35 -0.87 15.62
N VAL A 46 25.32 -1.03 16.45
CA VAL A 46 24.23 -2.00 16.22
C VAL A 46 23.18 -1.43 15.26
N VAL A 47 22.84 -0.16 15.36
CA VAL A 47 21.81 0.48 14.52
C VAL A 47 22.10 0.32 13.01
N PRO A 48 23.30 0.59 12.48
CA PRO A 48 23.59 0.38 11.06
C PRO A 48 23.43 -1.08 10.62
N LYS A 49 23.73 -2.04 11.51
CA LYS A 49 23.56 -3.48 11.24
C LYS A 49 22.09 -3.86 11.21
N LEU A 50 21.27 -3.26 12.08
CA LEU A 50 19.81 -3.42 12.06
C LEU A 50 19.21 -2.88 10.78
N VAL A 51 19.64 -1.70 10.32
CA VAL A 51 19.23 -1.13 9.04
C VAL A 51 19.56 -2.10 7.90
N GLN A 52 20.81 -2.56 7.81
CA GLN A 52 21.22 -3.53 6.79
C GLN A 52 20.45 -4.86 6.85
N PHE A 53 20.18 -5.35 8.06
CA PHE A 53 19.36 -6.54 8.27
C PHE A 53 17.95 -6.30 7.72
N ALA A 54 17.28 -5.22 8.12
CA ALA A 54 15.94 -4.89 7.67
C ALA A 54 15.88 -4.72 6.15
N THR A 55 16.85 -4.04 5.52
CA THR A 55 16.92 -3.88 4.07
C THR A 55 16.98 -5.23 3.35
N LYS A 56 17.92 -6.11 3.73
CA LYS A 56 18.04 -7.45 3.14
C LYS A 56 16.81 -8.31 3.37
N ASN A 57 16.19 -8.17 4.55
CA ASN A 57 14.99 -8.90 4.88
C ASN A 57 13.80 -8.40 4.05
N ALA A 58 13.66 -7.08 3.89
CA ALA A 58 12.61 -6.45 3.10
C ALA A 58 12.73 -6.78 1.61
N GLU A 59 13.94 -6.77 1.04
CA GLU A 59 14.19 -7.21 -0.34
C GLU A 59 13.84 -8.68 -0.58
N GLY A 60 13.99 -9.52 0.46
CA GLY A 60 13.64 -10.94 0.40
C GLY A 60 12.15 -11.24 0.61
N CYS A 61 11.37 -10.27 1.09
CA CYS A 61 9.93 -10.43 1.28
C CYS A 61 9.22 -10.35 -0.09
N LYS A 62 8.30 -11.29 -0.34
CA LYS A 62 7.54 -11.34 -1.60
C LYS A 62 6.07 -10.98 -1.41
N THR A 63 5.62 -10.92 -0.16
CA THR A 63 4.22 -10.67 0.17
C THR A 63 4.07 -9.43 1.05
N ASN A 64 2.96 -8.70 0.85
CA ASN A 64 2.63 -7.51 1.63
C ASN A 64 2.54 -7.83 3.13
N SER A 65 2.01 -9.01 3.48
CA SER A 65 1.88 -9.49 4.86
C SER A 65 3.23 -9.68 5.57
N GLU A 66 4.27 -10.15 4.86
CA GLU A 66 5.60 -10.35 5.46
C GLU A 66 6.27 -9.01 5.79
N LEU A 67 6.12 -8.02 4.90
CA LEU A 67 6.62 -6.66 5.14
C LEU A 67 5.86 -5.94 6.24
N LEU A 68 4.54 -6.12 6.32
CA LEU A 68 3.74 -5.56 7.42
C LEU A 68 4.12 -6.17 8.78
N CYS A 69 4.42 -7.46 8.80
CA CYS A 69 4.94 -8.13 10.00
C CYS A 69 6.29 -7.54 10.41
N LEU A 70 7.22 -7.38 9.46
CA LEU A 70 8.52 -6.73 9.70
C LEU A 70 8.34 -5.30 10.23
N LYS A 71 7.48 -4.50 9.59
CA LYS A 71 7.12 -3.14 10.03
C LYS A 71 6.61 -3.14 11.46
N HIS A 72 5.65 -4.00 11.80
CA HIS A 72 5.05 -4.03 13.14
C HIS A 72 6.11 -4.26 14.24
N TYR A 73 7.00 -5.23 14.05
CA TYR A 73 8.08 -5.47 15.00
C TYR A 73 9.13 -4.35 15.02
N SER A 74 9.42 -3.74 13.88
CA SER A 74 10.33 -2.60 13.79
C SER A 74 9.80 -1.36 14.53
N VAL A 75 8.51 -1.04 14.40
CA VAL A 75 7.85 0.07 15.12
C VAL A 75 7.82 -0.20 16.62
N LEU A 76 7.44 -1.43 17.02
CA LEU A 76 7.45 -1.81 18.43
C LEU A 76 8.85 -1.73 19.04
N PHE A 77 9.86 -2.16 18.29
CA PHE A 77 11.26 -2.06 18.69
C PHE A 77 11.70 -0.60 18.85
N GLU A 78 11.39 0.26 17.88
CA GLU A 78 11.69 1.69 17.98
C GLU A 78 11.05 2.33 19.20
N TYR A 79 9.75 2.11 19.42
CA TYR A 79 9.03 2.66 20.57
C TYR A 79 9.63 2.17 21.90
N THR A 80 10.01 0.89 21.97
CA THR A 80 10.63 0.32 23.17
C THR A 80 12.00 0.95 23.44
N MET A 81 12.84 1.10 22.42
CA MET A 81 14.17 1.69 22.55
C MET A 81 14.11 3.20 22.84
N ALA A 82 13.12 3.91 22.28
CA ALA A 82 12.85 5.32 22.59
C ALA A 82 12.49 5.51 24.07
N ASN A 83 11.63 4.64 24.63
CA ASN A 83 11.26 4.67 26.04
C ASN A 83 12.43 4.35 26.98
N LEU A 84 13.43 3.60 26.51
CA LEU A 84 14.69 3.35 27.20
C LEU A 84 15.70 4.50 27.08
N GLY A 85 15.37 5.57 26.34
CA GLY A 85 16.22 6.75 26.19
C GLY A 85 17.31 6.65 25.11
N PHE A 86 17.28 5.62 24.26
CA PHE A 86 18.22 5.48 23.14
C PHE A 86 17.84 6.37 21.95
N HIS A 87 18.84 6.80 21.18
CA HIS A 87 18.62 7.61 19.99
C HIS A 87 18.06 6.78 18.82
N THR A 88 16.89 7.16 18.30
CA THR A 88 16.14 6.35 17.31
C THR A 88 16.29 6.79 15.85
N ALA A 89 17.11 7.79 15.52
CA ALA A 89 17.17 8.31 14.14
C ALA A 89 17.50 7.24 13.07
N GLY A 90 18.38 6.27 13.38
CA GLY A 90 18.66 5.18 12.43
C GLY A 90 17.57 4.10 12.37
N LEU A 91 16.67 4.02 13.36
CA LEU A 91 15.48 3.16 13.30
C LEU A 91 14.39 3.79 12.43
N ALA A 92 14.26 5.12 12.44
CA ALA A 92 13.42 5.83 11.48
C ALA A 92 13.87 5.59 10.03
N GLU A 93 15.19 5.60 9.77
CA GLU A 93 15.75 5.26 8.45
C GLU A 93 15.42 3.80 8.05
N MET A 94 15.50 2.87 9.00
CA MET A 94 15.10 1.47 8.80
C MET A 94 13.63 1.36 8.37
N LEU A 95 12.71 2.05 9.06
CA LEU A 95 11.29 2.05 8.73
C LEU A 95 11.01 2.67 7.35
N GLU A 96 11.71 3.74 7.01
CA GLU A 96 11.60 4.40 5.71
C GLU A 96 12.02 3.47 4.56
N LEU A 97 13.05 2.64 4.76
CA LEU A 97 13.45 1.63 3.78
C LEU A 97 12.41 0.52 3.64
N ILE A 98 11.83 0.03 4.74
CA ILE A 98 10.74 -0.96 4.72
C ILE A 98 9.53 -0.39 3.96
N ARG A 99 9.21 0.89 4.18
CA ARG A 99 8.14 1.60 3.48
C ARG A 99 8.37 1.64 1.98
N LYS A 100 9.55 2.07 1.54
CA LYS A 100 9.88 2.14 0.10
C LYS A 100 9.70 0.78 -0.58
N GLN A 101 10.14 -0.30 0.06
CA GLN A 101 9.97 -1.65 -0.47
C GLN A 101 8.51 -2.10 -0.48
N TYR A 102 7.74 -1.78 0.56
CA TYR A 102 6.31 -2.06 0.60
C TYR A 102 5.56 -1.34 -0.52
N SER A 103 5.80 -0.03 -0.69
CA SER A 103 5.21 0.76 -1.77
C SER A 103 5.57 0.19 -3.14
N ALA A 104 6.84 -0.18 -3.36
CA ALA A 104 7.29 -0.76 -4.63
C ALA A 104 6.59 -2.11 -4.95
N LEU A 105 6.50 -3.01 -3.97
CA LEU A 105 5.80 -4.29 -4.15
C LEU A 105 4.30 -4.11 -4.36
N LEU A 106 3.69 -3.18 -3.63
CA LEU A 106 2.28 -2.87 -3.75
C LEU A 106 1.99 -2.37 -5.18
N ILE A 107 2.74 -1.38 -5.66
CA ILE A 107 2.65 -0.86 -7.05
C ILE A 107 2.82 -1.99 -8.06
N GLY A 108 3.78 -2.90 -7.86
CA GLY A 108 4.00 -4.05 -8.74
C GLY A 108 2.78 -4.97 -8.83
N GLN A 109 2.22 -5.38 -7.69
CA GLN A 109 1.04 -6.25 -7.66
C GLN A 109 -0.19 -5.58 -8.28
N TRP A 110 -0.39 -4.29 -8.02
CA TRP A 110 -1.53 -3.56 -8.57
C TRP A 110 -1.40 -3.32 -10.06
N ARG A 111 -0.19 -3.07 -10.55
CA ARG A 111 0.11 -3.03 -11.99
C ARG A 111 -0.35 -4.32 -12.70
N ASP A 112 -0.02 -5.47 -12.13
CA ASP A 112 -0.38 -6.76 -12.73
C ASP A 112 -1.89 -7.03 -12.64
N LYS A 113 -2.53 -6.68 -11.50
CA LYS A 113 -4.00 -6.77 -11.35
C LYS A 113 -4.73 -5.88 -12.35
N ILE A 114 -4.33 -4.63 -12.49
CA ILE A 114 -4.95 -3.68 -13.44
C ILE A 114 -4.77 -4.20 -14.86
N LYS A 115 -3.57 -4.64 -15.25
CA LYS A 115 -3.34 -5.26 -16.57
C LYS A 115 -4.22 -6.48 -16.83
N ALA A 116 -4.43 -7.33 -15.82
CA ALA A 116 -5.31 -8.49 -15.92
C ALA A 116 -6.78 -8.08 -16.09
N ILE A 117 -7.25 -7.08 -15.35
CA ILE A 117 -8.61 -6.54 -15.48
C ILE A 117 -8.84 -6.00 -16.89
N VAL A 118 -7.89 -5.25 -17.45
CA VAL A 118 -8.06 -4.71 -18.80
C VAL A 118 -7.94 -5.79 -19.89
N ALA A 119 -7.10 -6.80 -19.69
CA ALA A 119 -6.98 -7.92 -20.63
C ALA A 119 -8.23 -8.82 -20.65
N ASP A 120 -8.95 -8.93 -19.53
CA ASP A 120 -10.21 -9.68 -19.38
C ASP A 120 -11.44 -8.91 -19.88
N ASP A 121 -11.32 -7.61 -20.16
CA ASP A 121 -12.47 -6.79 -20.50
C ASP A 121 -13.00 -7.08 -21.91
N ASN A 122 -14.33 -7.09 -22.02
CA ASN A 122 -15.03 -7.34 -23.29
C ASN A 122 -15.40 -6.06 -24.04
N TYR A 123 -15.13 -4.88 -23.47
CA TYR A 123 -15.46 -3.56 -24.03
C TYR A 123 -16.93 -3.47 -24.51
N THR A 124 -17.87 -4.00 -23.72
CA THR A 124 -19.31 -3.88 -23.97
C THR A 124 -20.02 -3.19 -22.82
N ALA A 125 -21.02 -2.37 -23.14
CA ALA A 125 -21.91 -1.72 -22.18
C ALA A 125 -22.58 -2.75 -21.27
N ILE A 126 -22.53 -2.54 -19.95
CA ILE A 126 -23.19 -3.43 -18.99
C ILE A 126 -24.71 -3.25 -19.07
N THR A 127 -25.45 -4.35 -19.22
CA THR A 127 -26.92 -4.37 -19.11
C THR A 127 -27.34 -5.07 -17.83
N LEU A 128 -28.00 -4.32 -16.93
CA LEU A 128 -28.56 -4.85 -15.69
C LEU A 128 -30.03 -5.18 -15.92
N ASN A 129 -30.36 -6.47 -15.92
CA ASN A 129 -31.72 -6.95 -16.11
C ASN A 129 -32.40 -7.28 -14.77
N SER A 130 -31.62 -7.52 -13.71
CA SER A 130 -32.11 -7.81 -12.36
C SER A 130 -31.14 -7.33 -11.27
N SER A 131 -31.65 -7.23 -10.03
CA SER A 131 -30.83 -7.00 -8.83
C SER A 131 -29.79 -8.11 -8.57
N LYS A 132 -29.92 -9.27 -9.23
CA LYS A 132 -28.93 -10.36 -9.18
C LYS A 132 -27.69 -10.12 -10.04
N ASP A 133 -27.74 -9.16 -10.97
CA ASP A 133 -26.62 -8.80 -11.84
C ASP A 133 -25.65 -7.80 -11.16
N LEU A 134 -25.98 -7.38 -9.92
CA LEU A 134 -25.12 -6.55 -9.06
C LEU A 134 -23.99 -7.41 -8.46
N VAL A 135 -22.90 -7.52 -9.21
CA VAL A 135 -21.64 -8.10 -8.72
C VAL A 135 -21.01 -7.10 -7.72
N PRO A 136 -20.29 -7.54 -6.66
CA PRO A 136 -19.71 -6.66 -5.65
C PRO A 136 -18.99 -5.40 -6.17
N PRO A 137 -18.17 -5.45 -7.24
CA PRO A 137 -17.55 -4.26 -7.81
C PRO A 137 -18.53 -3.23 -8.34
N LEU A 138 -19.60 -3.71 -8.93
CA LEU A 138 -20.62 -2.85 -9.49
C LEU A 138 -21.52 -2.27 -8.40
N SER A 139 -21.86 -3.04 -7.37
CA SER A 139 -22.63 -2.50 -6.24
C SER A 139 -21.87 -1.44 -5.45
N THR A 140 -20.56 -1.62 -5.24
CA THR A 140 -19.74 -0.65 -4.52
C THR A 140 -19.57 0.63 -5.33
N TYR A 141 -19.34 0.53 -6.63
CA TYR A 141 -19.25 1.69 -7.52
C TYR A 141 -20.59 2.43 -7.63
N LEU A 142 -21.70 1.72 -7.87
CA LEU A 142 -23.03 2.34 -7.99
C LEU A 142 -23.54 2.98 -6.69
N ALA A 143 -23.06 2.52 -5.53
CA ALA A 143 -23.33 3.15 -4.25
C ALA A 143 -22.64 4.52 -4.11
N CYS A 144 -21.51 4.74 -4.80
CA CYS A 144 -20.84 6.04 -4.89
C CYS A 144 -21.44 6.96 -5.95
N CYS A 145 -22.21 6.43 -6.91
CA CYS A 145 -22.91 7.23 -7.92
C CYS A 145 -24.20 7.86 -7.37
N SER A 146 -24.74 8.87 -8.09
CA SER A 146 -25.90 9.64 -7.66
C SER A 146 -27.15 8.78 -7.37
N PRO A 147 -27.93 9.11 -6.31
CA PRO A 147 -29.11 8.34 -5.89
C PRO A 147 -30.21 8.26 -6.96
N GLU A 148 -30.19 9.18 -7.93
CA GLU A 148 -31.08 9.22 -9.09
C GLU A 148 -30.86 8.04 -10.04
N PHE A 149 -29.62 7.56 -10.18
CA PHE A 149 -29.29 6.39 -10.97
C PHE A 149 -29.75 5.10 -10.24
N SER A 150 -29.59 5.07 -8.92
CA SER A 150 -30.03 3.98 -8.03
C SER A 150 -31.55 3.83 -7.93
N ALA A 151 -32.33 4.86 -8.29
CA ALA A 151 -33.80 4.85 -8.28
C ALA A 151 -34.48 4.38 -9.58
N ARG A 152 -33.73 4.18 -10.70
CA ARG A 152 -34.33 3.81 -12.01
C ARG A 152 -34.92 2.40 -12.04
N ALA A 153 -36.03 2.18 -12.73
CA ALA A 153 -36.55 0.82 -12.94
C ALA A 153 -35.63 -0.01 -13.87
N TYR A 154 -35.58 -1.33 -13.69
CA TYR A 154 -34.87 -2.24 -14.60
C TYR A 154 -35.60 -2.36 -15.95
N PRO A 155 -34.89 -2.62 -17.07
CA PRO A 155 -33.46 -2.85 -17.21
C PRO A 155 -32.65 -1.54 -17.30
N ARG A 156 -31.46 -1.52 -16.70
CA ARG A 156 -30.54 -0.37 -16.73
C ARG A 156 -29.35 -0.69 -17.62
N THR A 157 -29.15 0.10 -18.67
CA THR A 157 -27.94 0.02 -19.50
C THR A 157 -26.94 1.06 -18.99
N LEU A 158 -25.74 0.62 -18.64
CA LEU A 158 -24.62 1.47 -18.28
C LEU A 158 -23.80 1.77 -19.53
N ALA A 159 -23.39 3.02 -19.69
CA ALA A 159 -22.59 3.44 -20.85
C ALA A 159 -21.16 2.89 -20.83
N PHE A 160 -20.73 2.28 -19.73
CA PHE A 160 -19.38 1.78 -19.50
C PHE A 160 -19.34 0.25 -19.36
N SER A 161 -18.14 -0.31 -19.57
CA SER A 161 -17.88 -1.75 -19.47
C SER A 161 -17.54 -2.19 -18.04
N PRO A 162 -17.52 -3.52 -17.76
CA PRO A 162 -17.10 -4.07 -16.46
C PRO A 162 -15.72 -3.63 -15.98
N MET A 163 -14.87 -3.12 -16.89
CA MET A 163 -13.57 -2.53 -16.56
C MET A 163 -13.67 -1.44 -15.49
N VAL A 164 -14.59 -0.48 -15.63
CA VAL A 164 -14.69 0.69 -14.74
C VAL A 164 -14.94 0.29 -13.27
N PRO A 165 -15.99 -0.48 -12.94
CA PRO A 165 -16.24 -0.87 -11.55
C PRO A 165 -15.17 -1.81 -10.98
N LYS A 166 -14.60 -2.71 -11.80
CA LYS A 166 -13.48 -3.59 -11.38
C LYS A 166 -12.24 -2.77 -11.03
N LEU A 167 -11.94 -1.76 -11.85
CA LEU A 167 -10.78 -0.88 -11.67
C LEU A 167 -10.97 0.05 -10.47
N PHE A 168 -12.18 0.59 -10.29
CA PHE A 168 -12.53 1.37 -9.10
C PHE A 168 -12.32 0.57 -7.80
N MET A 169 -12.81 -0.68 -7.72
CA MET A 169 -12.54 -1.55 -6.57
C MET A 169 -11.05 -1.80 -6.37
N ALA A 170 -10.33 -2.09 -7.45
CA ALA A 170 -8.89 -2.36 -7.37
C ALA A 170 -8.12 -1.15 -6.80
N ILE A 171 -8.51 0.07 -7.17
CA ILE A 171 -7.90 1.29 -6.63
C ILE A 171 -8.30 1.51 -5.18
N ARG A 172 -9.56 1.24 -4.82
CA ARG A 172 -9.99 1.31 -3.41
C ARG A 172 -9.20 0.35 -2.53
N ASP A 173 -9.07 -0.91 -2.94
CA ASP A 173 -8.27 -1.90 -2.23
C ASP A 173 -6.77 -1.49 -2.15
N TYR A 174 -6.25 -0.81 -3.18
CA TYR A 174 -4.90 -0.24 -3.16
C TYR A 174 -4.75 0.89 -2.13
N ILE A 175 -5.74 1.78 -2.05
CA ILE A 175 -5.81 2.84 -1.05
C ILE A 175 -5.86 2.22 0.35
N ASP A 176 -6.77 1.27 0.59
CA ASP A 176 -6.91 0.60 1.89
C ASP A 176 -5.60 -0.13 2.29
N ALA A 177 -4.95 -0.82 1.35
CA ALA A 177 -3.66 -1.47 1.61
C ALA A 177 -2.50 -0.48 1.85
N SER A 178 -2.59 0.73 1.29
CA SER A 178 -1.63 1.81 1.53
C SER A 178 -1.86 2.47 2.90
N LEU A 179 -3.12 2.68 3.28
CA LEU A 179 -3.51 3.20 4.60
C LEU A 179 -3.09 2.26 5.73
N LEU A 180 -3.21 0.94 5.56
CA LEU A 180 -2.78 -0.04 6.54
C LEU A 180 -1.26 0.00 6.81
N PHE A 181 -0.46 0.49 5.85
CA PHE A 181 0.96 0.74 6.09
C PHE A 181 1.21 2.02 6.90
N VAL A 182 0.34 3.02 6.83
CA VAL A 182 0.48 4.26 7.60
C VAL A 182 -0.09 4.14 9.01
N GLU A 183 -1.05 3.25 9.22
CA GLU A 183 -1.56 2.91 10.54
C GLU A 183 -0.38 2.47 11.44
N ASN A 184 -0.01 3.28 12.44
CA ASN A 184 1.16 3.11 13.35
C ASN A 184 2.53 3.65 12.86
N VAL A 185 2.61 4.54 11.87
CA VAL A 185 3.82 5.31 11.59
C VAL A 185 3.47 6.80 11.67
N ASP A 186 4.27 7.60 12.39
CA ASP A 186 4.14 9.06 12.48
C ASP A 186 4.54 9.72 11.14
N LEU A 187 3.84 9.39 10.06
CA LEU A 187 4.03 9.98 8.74
C LEU A 187 3.14 11.21 8.59
N SER A 188 3.61 12.19 7.83
CA SER A 188 2.73 13.27 7.39
C SER A 188 1.76 12.71 6.35
N TRP A 189 0.46 12.88 6.59
CA TRP A 189 -0.60 12.51 5.65
C TRP A 189 -0.38 13.08 4.25
N THR A 190 0.20 14.28 4.17
CA THR A 190 0.56 14.95 2.92
C THR A 190 1.54 14.13 2.08
N GLU A 191 2.55 13.49 2.69
CA GLU A 191 3.49 12.64 1.95
C GLU A 191 2.87 11.34 1.44
N LEU A 192 1.88 10.80 2.16
CA LEU A 192 1.12 9.63 1.73
C LEU A 192 0.24 9.98 0.53
N GLU A 193 -0.55 11.04 0.63
CA GLU A 193 -1.43 11.52 -0.44
C GLU A 193 -0.62 11.78 -1.73
N ASP A 194 0.51 12.48 -1.60
CA ASP A 194 1.44 12.74 -2.69
C ASP A 194 1.97 11.46 -3.33
N THR A 195 2.38 10.49 -2.50
CA THR A 195 2.93 9.22 -2.98
C THR A 195 1.86 8.37 -3.65
N LEU A 196 0.66 8.33 -3.09
CA LEU A 196 -0.48 7.60 -3.61
C LEU A 196 -0.93 8.19 -4.95
N SER A 197 -1.08 9.51 -5.01
CA SER A 197 -1.45 10.24 -6.24
C SER A 197 -0.43 10.00 -7.36
N ARG A 198 0.88 10.17 -7.08
CA ARG A 198 1.94 9.89 -8.06
C ARG A 198 1.93 8.43 -8.53
N SER A 199 1.75 7.48 -7.62
CA SER A 199 1.78 6.05 -7.93
C SER A 199 0.57 5.62 -8.75
N THR A 200 -0.63 6.09 -8.37
CA THR A 200 -1.87 5.86 -9.10
C THR A 200 -1.80 6.45 -10.50
N ASN A 201 -1.33 7.70 -10.64
CA ASN A 201 -1.14 8.33 -11.94
C ASN A 201 -0.15 7.55 -12.82
N SER A 202 1.00 7.14 -12.27
CA SER A 202 1.97 6.32 -13.00
C SER A 202 1.40 4.97 -13.43
N LEU A 203 0.66 4.29 -12.54
CA LEU A 203 0.01 3.01 -12.85
C LEU A 203 -1.03 3.16 -13.97
N PHE A 204 -1.81 4.25 -13.93
CA PHE A 204 -2.77 4.55 -14.97
C PHE A 204 -2.09 4.86 -16.30
N THR A 205 -1.13 5.77 -16.34
CA THR A 205 -0.40 6.08 -17.58
C THR A 205 0.20 4.81 -18.19
N ASP A 206 0.91 4.01 -17.40
CA ASP A 206 1.53 2.77 -17.89
C ASP A 206 0.50 1.74 -18.38
N CYS A 207 -0.66 1.65 -17.72
CA CYS A 207 -1.74 0.77 -18.15
C CYS A 207 -2.39 1.29 -19.44
N LEU A 208 -2.73 2.57 -19.48
CA LEU A 208 -3.38 3.22 -20.62
C LEU A 208 -2.49 3.14 -21.85
N ASP A 209 -1.20 3.41 -21.72
CA ASP A 209 -0.22 3.23 -22.80
C ASP A 209 -0.22 1.79 -23.30
N GLY A 210 -0.22 0.82 -22.40
CA GLY A 210 -0.25 -0.61 -22.76
C GLY A 210 -1.56 -1.04 -23.42
N VAL A 211 -2.68 -0.41 -23.10
CA VAL A 211 -4.01 -0.74 -23.64
C VAL A 211 -4.24 -0.03 -24.97
N ILE A 212 -3.92 1.25 -25.05
CA ILE A 212 -4.00 2.06 -26.26
C ILE A 212 -3.06 1.50 -27.33
N ASN A 213 -1.81 1.16 -27.00
CA ASN A 213 -0.90 0.55 -27.98
C ASN A 213 -1.42 -0.79 -28.52
N ARG A 214 -2.05 -1.62 -27.66
CA ARG A 214 -2.69 -2.87 -28.09
C ARG A 214 -3.88 -2.58 -29.01
N LEU A 215 -4.78 -1.70 -28.62
CA LEU A 215 -5.97 -1.36 -29.40
C LEU A 215 -5.64 -0.65 -30.72
N ILE A 216 -4.60 0.19 -30.77
CA ILE A 216 -4.11 0.81 -32.01
C ILE A 216 -3.54 -0.25 -32.94
N THR A 217 -2.81 -1.23 -32.41
CA THR A 217 -2.28 -2.35 -33.21
C THR A 217 -3.41 -3.23 -33.76
N ASP A 218 -4.49 -3.39 -32.99
CA ASP A 218 -5.68 -4.15 -33.38
C ASP A 218 -6.75 -3.29 -34.10
N ALA A 219 -6.49 -1.98 -34.30
CA ALA A 219 -7.49 -0.99 -34.71
C ALA A 219 -8.05 -1.19 -36.12
N GLU A 220 -7.36 -1.94 -36.99
CA GLU A 220 -7.90 -2.33 -38.30
C GLU A 220 -9.21 -3.14 -38.17
N LYS A 221 -9.52 -3.72 -37.00
CA LYS A 221 -10.66 -4.64 -36.84
C LYS A 221 -11.78 -4.14 -35.91
N ASP A 222 -11.54 -3.22 -34.98
CA ASP A 222 -12.50 -2.93 -33.90
C ASP A 222 -12.55 -1.46 -33.43
N LEU A 223 -12.82 -0.50 -34.32
CA LEU A 223 -13.02 0.92 -34.00
C LEU A 223 -14.05 1.17 -32.87
N ILE A 224 -15.08 0.32 -32.79
CA ILE A 224 -16.13 0.39 -31.75
C ILE A 224 -15.55 0.19 -30.35
N ARG A 225 -14.54 -0.69 -30.20
CA ARG A 225 -13.88 -0.93 -28.91
C ARG A 225 -13.07 0.28 -28.44
N LEU A 226 -12.48 1.02 -29.38
CA LEU A 226 -11.76 2.25 -29.06
C LEU A 226 -12.70 3.34 -28.54
N ILE A 227 -13.87 3.49 -29.15
CA ILE A 227 -14.90 4.43 -28.68
C ILE A 227 -15.39 4.04 -27.28
N GLN A 228 -15.63 2.75 -27.03
CA GLN A 228 -16.04 2.26 -25.72
C GLN A 228 -14.95 2.46 -24.66
N LEU A 229 -13.66 2.27 -25.01
CA LEU A 229 -12.56 2.59 -24.11
C LEU A 229 -12.58 4.07 -23.74
N THR A 230 -12.74 4.99 -24.70
CA THR A 230 -12.81 6.43 -24.40
C THR A 230 -13.91 6.74 -23.39
N ILE A 231 -15.10 6.15 -23.57
CA ILE A 231 -16.22 6.31 -22.62
C ILE A 231 -15.85 5.75 -21.23
N ASN A 232 -15.22 4.57 -21.17
CA ASN A 232 -14.77 3.99 -19.91
C ASN A 232 -13.75 4.88 -19.18
N LEU A 233 -12.86 5.54 -19.93
CA LEU A 233 -11.85 6.44 -19.35
C LEU A 233 -12.46 7.71 -18.79
N THR A 234 -13.43 8.30 -19.50
CA THR A 234 -14.17 9.47 -19.00
C THR A 234 -14.95 9.16 -17.72
N GLU A 235 -15.60 7.99 -17.65
CA GLU A 235 -16.31 7.57 -16.43
C GLU A 235 -15.36 7.25 -15.27
N LEU A 236 -14.20 6.68 -15.58
CA LEU A 236 -13.16 6.43 -14.60
C LEU A 236 -12.56 7.73 -14.05
N GLU A 237 -12.40 8.76 -14.88
CA GLU A 237 -11.97 10.09 -14.46
C GLU A 237 -12.95 10.69 -13.44
N SER A 238 -14.25 10.62 -13.69
CA SER A 238 -15.27 11.03 -12.70
C SER A 238 -15.25 10.14 -11.44
N ALA A 239 -14.98 8.84 -11.60
CA ALA A 239 -14.83 7.94 -10.46
C ALA A 239 -13.61 8.27 -9.58
N CYS A 240 -12.53 8.81 -10.16
CA CYS A 240 -11.36 9.25 -9.43
C CYS A 240 -11.68 10.39 -8.46
N GLU A 241 -12.59 11.30 -8.80
CA GLU A 241 -13.05 12.36 -7.86
C GLU A 241 -13.69 11.75 -6.60
N HIS A 242 -14.46 10.68 -6.77
CA HIS A 242 -15.09 9.96 -5.65
C HIS A 242 -14.06 9.19 -4.82
N LEU A 243 -13.04 8.61 -5.46
CA LEU A 243 -11.92 7.97 -4.76
C LEU A 243 -11.09 8.98 -3.97
N GLN A 244 -10.91 10.19 -4.50
CA GLN A 244 -10.20 11.26 -3.82
C GLN A 244 -10.98 11.79 -2.62
N ALA A 245 -12.31 11.91 -2.74
CA ALA A 245 -13.18 12.21 -1.60
C ALA A 245 -13.13 11.12 -0.53
N TYR A 246 -13.19 9.84 -0.92
CA TYR A 246 -13.05 8.70 -0.02
C TYR A 246 -11.70 8.70 0.71
N LEU A 247 -10.61 9.00 0.00
CA LEU A 247 -9.29 9.12 0.60
C LEU A 247 -9.25 10.23 1.65
N HIS A 248 -9.91 11.36 1.41
CA HIS A 248 -9.97 12.48 2.36
C HIS A 248 -10.82 12.17 3.59
N GLU A 249 -11.90 11.40 3.46
CA GLU A 249 -12.76 10.99 4.58
C GLU A 249 -12.12 9.91 5.48
N HIS A 250 -11.22 9.10 4.93
CA HIS A 250 -10.55 8.00 5.63
C HIS A 250 -9.10 8.30 6.08
N ALA A 251 -8.64 9.55 5.90
CA ALA A 251 -7.41 10.09 6.49
C ALA A 251 -7.68 10.67 7.89
#